data_AF-F3KR78-F1
#
_entry.id   AF-F3KR78-F1
#
_cell.length_a   1.000
_cell.length_b   1.000
_cell.length_c   1.000
_cell.angle_alpha   90.00
_cell.angle_beta   90.00
_cell.angle_gamma   90.00
#
_symmetry.space_group_name_H-M   'P 1'
#
loop_
_entity.id
_entity.type
_entity.pdbx_description
1 polymer ?
#
loop_
_entity_poly.entity_id
_entity_poly.type
_entity_poly.pdbx_seq_one_letter_code
_entity_poly.pdbx_strand_id
1 'polypeptide(L)'
;MQQLAPPRRISPSSLVLDASGAVLRLERWLILGLMALLMVLILVNVATRYTGMPIYWIDEAAVYSVVWLTFVGGSAMTRLRMDFAVTLLTERLGERSAGIFKVSADLGVLAFGLAMLAMCWIWMDPVGITRAGFDAKEYASISFNFLYTERTQTLNWPTWLLQAVLPLFSFTLSLHSIANLVEDLGWQPRRRPVGFPVSDAEAVVN
;
A
#
# COMPACT_ATOMS: atom_id res chain seq x y z
N MET A 1 18.73 -36.34 16.72
CA MET A 1 18.58 -36.38 15.24
C MET A 1 17.92 -35.07 14.81
N GLN A 2 18.69 -34.11 14.31
CA GLN A 2 18.15 -32.87 13.74
C GLN A 2 17.43 -33.25 12.43
N GLN A 3 16.10 -33.11 12.39
CA GLN A 3 15.35 -33.12 11.14
C GLN A 3 15.86 -31.95 10.29
N LEU A 4 16.72 -32.24 9.31
CA LEU A 4 16.97 -31.31 8.22
C LEU A 4 15.62 -31.00 7.57
N ALA A 5 15.15 -29.76 7.73
CA ALA A 5 13.98 -29.28 7.02
C ALA A 5 14.18 -29.60 5.53
N PRO A 6 13.20 -30.22 4.84
CA PRO A 6 13.34 -30.53 3.44
C PRO A 6 13.66 -29.24 2.68
N PRO A 7 14.54 -29.28 1.66
CA PRO A 7 14.89 -28.10 0.90
C PRO A 7 13.61 -27.43 0.41
N ARG A 8 13.40 -26.15 0.81
CA ARG A 8 12.28 -25.33 0.32
C ARG A 8 12.34 -25.38 -1.20
N ARG A 9 11.44 -26.13 -1.84
CA ARG A 9 11.27 -26.04 -3.28
C ARG A 9 10.80 -24.61 -3.56
N ILE A 10 11.67 -23.81 -4.16
CA ILE A 10 11.36 -22.45 -4.56
C ILE A 10 10.32 -22.56 -5.68
N SER A 11 9.05 -22.43 -5.30
CA SER A 11 7.94 -22.33 -6.23
C SER A 11 7.67 -20.85 -6.53
N PRO A 12 7.29 -20.46 -7.74
CA PRO A 12 6.86 -19.09 -8.02
C PRO A 12 5.76 -18.61 -7.05
N SER A 13 4.85 -19.51 -6.64
CA SER A 13 3.81 -19.19 -5.63
C SER A 13 4.38 -18.90 -4.24
N SER A 14 5.48 -19.56 -3.86
CA SER A 14 6.17 -19.30 -2.58
C SER A 14 6.93 -17.97 -2.58
N LEU A 15 7.48 -17.57 -3.72
CA LEU A 15 8.17 -16.28 -3.90
C LEU A 15 7.21 -15.10 -3.77
N VAL A 16 6.02 -15.19 -4.37
CA VAL A 16 4.98 -14.14 -4.24
C VAL A 16 4.58 -13.94 -2.78
N LEU A 17 4.39 -15.04 -2.04
CA LEU A 17 4.05 -14.97 -0.62
C LEU A 17 5.18 -14.37 0.24
N ASP A 18 6.42 -14.74 -0.05
CA ASP A 18 7.61 -14.20 0.63
C ASP A 18 7.78 -12.70 0.33
N ALA A 19 7.60 -12.28 -0.93
CA ALA A 19 7.67 -10.90 -1.37
C ALA A 19 6.59 -10.03 -0.71
N SER A 20 5.33 -10.46 -0.78
CA SER A 20 4.22 -9.78 -0.13
C SER A 20 4.37 -9.75 1.40
N GLY A 21 4.95 -10.80 2.02
CA GLY A 21 5.29 -10.79 3.43
C GLY A 21 6.42 -9.81 3.80
N ALA A 22 7.40 -9.61 2.92
CA ALA A 22 8.45 -8.61 3.11
C ALA A 22 7.89 -7.19 2.98
N VAL A 23 7.05 -6.95 1.98
CA VAL A 23 6.33 -5.68 1.79
C VAL A 23 5.49 -5.36 3.02
N LEU A 24 4.72 -6.31 3.55
CA LEU A 24 3.89 -6.09 4.74
C LEU A 24 4.71 -5.69 5.98
N ARG A 25 5.93 -6.22 6.14
CA ARG A 25 6.83 -5.79 7.22
C ARG A 25 7.30 -4.35 7.03
N LEU A 26 7.63 -3.97 5.80
CA LEU A 26 8.01 -2.60 5.47
C LEU A 26 6.84 -1.62 5.67
N GLU A 27 5.65 -1.98 5.21
CA GLU A 27 4.41 -1.22 5.40
C GLU A 27 4.14 -1.00 6.89
N ARG A 28 4.31 -2.01 7.74
CA ARG A 28 4.17 -1.87 9.19
C ARG A 28 5.10 -0.82 9.77
N TRP A 29 6.39 -0.86 9.44
CA TRP A 29 7.36 0.13 9.91
C TRP A 29 7.04 1.52 9.39
N LEU A 30 6.59 1.62 8.13
CA LEU A 30 6.19 2.87 7.52
C LEU A 30 4.95 3.47 8.19
N ILE A 31 3.93 2.65 8.49
CA ILE A 31 2.73 3.06 9.24
C ILE A 31 3.13 3.61 10.61
N LEU A 32 3.93 2.86 11.38
CA LEU A 32 4.40 3.31 12.71
C LEU A 32 5.19 4.62 12.61
N GLY A 33 6.08 4.74 11.62
CA GLY A 33 6.86 5.95 11.37
C GLY A 33 5.99 7.15 11.00
N LEU A 34 5.02 6.97 10.11
CA LEU A 34 4.09 8.03 9.69
C LEU A 34 3.16 8.46 10.83
N MET A 35 2.69 7.53 11.66
CA MET A 35 1.91 7.88 12.85
C MET A 35 2.72 8.69 13.86
N ALA A 36 3.97 8.28 14.13
CA ALA A 36 4.87 9.02 15.00
C ALA A 36 5.20 10.41 14.44
N LEU A 37 5.48 10.49 13.13
CA LEU A 37 5.72 11.76 12.42
C LEU A 37 4.51 12.68 12.55
N LEU A 38 3.30 12.16 12.28
CA LEU A 38 2.07 12.94 12.39
C LEU A 38 1.86 13.46 13.81
N MET A 39 2.07 12.62 14.83
CA MET A 39 2.00 13.06 16.23
C MET A 39 2.96 14.23 16.51
N VAL A 40 4.22 14.13 16.06
CA VAL A 40 5.21 15.19 16.23
C VAL A 40 4.81 16.45 15.48
N LEU A 41 4.37 16.33 14.22
CA LEU A 41 3.93 17.47 13.41
C LEU A 41 2.78 18.20 14.10
N ILE A 42 1.76 17.50 14.59
CA ILE A 42 0.63 18.11 15.29
C ILE A 42 1.08 18.77 16.59
N LEU A 43 1.95 18.13 17.38
CA LEU A 43 2.44 18.70 18.64
C LEU A 43 3.25 19.98 18.40
N VAL A 44 4.13 19.99 17.41
CA VAL A 44 4.90 21.17 17.01
C VAL A 44 3.97 22.25 16.46
N ASN A 45 2.97 21.89 15.66
CA ASN A 45 1.98 22.83 15.14
C ASN A 45 1.25 23.55 16.26
N VAL A 46 0.76 22.80 17.24
CA VAL A 46 0.03 23.34 18.39
C VAL A 46 0.96 24.25 19.21
N ALA A 47 2.17 23.80 19.55
CA ALA A 47 3.12 24.60 20.32
C ALA A 47 3.49 25.92 19.62
N THR A 48 3.79 25.86 18.32
CA THR A 48 4.18 27.04 17.52
C THR A 48 3.04 28.04 17.38
N ARG A 49 1.81 27.56 17.21
CA ARG A 49 0.59 28.40 17.24
C ARG A 49 0.41 29.09 18.59
N TYR A 50 0.61 28.39 19.71
CA TYR A 50 0.53 29.01 21.03
C TYR A 50 1.59 30.10 21.25
N THR A 51 2.78 29.96 20.66
CA THR A 51 3.84 30.99 20.73
C THR A 51 3.65 32.16 19.75
N GLY A 52 2.57 32.17 18.96
CA GLY A 52 2.28 33.25 18.01
C GLY A 52 3.10 33.22 16.71
N MET A 53 3.86 32.14 16.46
CA MET A 53 4.67 31.95 15.24
C MET A 53 4.25 30.66 14.52
N PRO A 54 3.09 30.62 13.85
CA PRO A 54 2.63 29.42 13.16
C PRO A 54 3.55 29.04 12.00
N ILE A 55 3.92 27.77 11.92
CA ILE A 55 4.72 27.23 10.83
C ILE A 55 3.81 26.58 9.78
N TYR A 56 3.55 27.30 8.69
CA TYR A 56 2.55 26.90 7.69
C TYR A 56 2.83 25.56 7.00
N TRP A 57 4.10 25.20 6.77
CA TRP A 57 4.43 23.95 6.09
C TRP A 57 4.11 22.70 6.91
N ILE A 58 3.93 22.84 8.23
CA ILE A 58 3.58 21.71 9.11
C ILE A 58 2.15 21.23 8.82
N ASP A 59 1.22 22.16 8.54
CA ASP A 59 -0.16 21.81 8.18
C ASP A 59 -0.17 20.99 6.87
N GLU A 60 0.56 21.45 5.85
CA GLU A 60 0.69 20.75 4.57
C GLU A 60 1.38 19.37 4.72
N ALA A 61 2.47 19.29 5.49
CA ALA A 61 3.17 18.03 5.75
C ALA A 61 2.31 17.02 6.53
N ALA A 62 1.47 17.48 7.46
CA ALA A 62 0.57 16.61 8.21
C ALA A 62 -0.50 15.99 7.29
N VAL A 63 -1.10 16.79 6.41
CA VAL A 63 -2.06 16.30 5.40
C VAL A 63 -1.42 15.24 4.51
N TYR A 64 -0.20 15.49 4.00
CA TYR A 64 0.49 14.49 3.19
C TYR A 64 0.87 13.23 3.97
N SER A 65 1.23 13.35 5.25
CA SER A 65 1.48 12.20 6.11
C SER A 65 0.23 11.33 6.28
N VAL A 66 -0.95 11.93 6.43
CA VAL A 66 -2.24 11.20 6.45
C VAL A 66 -2.48 10.49 5.13
N VAL A 67 -2.31 11.17 3.99
CA VAL A 67 -2.50 10.56 2.66
C VAL A 67 -1.62 9.32 2.51
N TRP A 68 -0.33 9.43 2.84
CA TRP A 68 0.59 8.30 2.82
C TRP A 68 0.16 7.18 3.78
N LEU A 69 -0.24 7.53 5.00
CA LEU A 69 -0.70 6.57 6.00
C LEU A 69 -1.94 5.81 5.52
N THR A 70 -2.90 6.49 4.88
CA THR A 70 -4.12 5.88 4.36
C THR A 70 -3.83 4.87 3.26
N PHE A 71 -2.98 5.22 2.29
CA PHE A 71 -2.66 4.30 1.20
C PHE A 71 -1.84 3.09 1.68
N VAL A 72 -0.80 3.33 2.48
CA VAL A 72 0.03 2.24 3.03
C VAL A 72 -0.79 1.33 3.95
N GLY A 73 -1.61 1.93 4.82
CA GLY A 73 -2.54 1.22 5.69
C GLY A 73 -3.56 0.38 4.91
N GLY A 74 -4.18 0.96 3.89
CA GLY A 74 -5.12 0.26 3.02
C GLY A 74 -4.49 -0.94 2.32
N SER A 75 -3.25 -0.82 1.83
CA SER A 75 -2.56 -1.93 1.18
C SER A 75 -2.28 -3.08 2.16
N ALA A 76 -1.81 -2.75 3.37
CA ALA A 76 -1.61 -3.73 4.43
C ALA A 76 -2.92 -4.43 4.83
N MET A 77 -4.03 -3.69 4.91
CA MET A 77 -5.36 -4.25 5.21
C MET A 77 -5.82 -5.27 4.15
N THR A 78 -5.54 -5.03 2.87
CA THR A 78 -5.83 -6.00 1.80
C THR A 78 -5.09 -7.32 2.01
N ARG A 79 -3.81 -7.30 2.40
CA ARG A 79 -3.08 -8.56 2.68
C ARG A 79 -3.61 -9.27 3.92
N LEU A 80 -4.01 -8.49 4.94
CA LEU A 80 -4.58 -9.03 6.17
C LEU A 80 -6.01 -9.56 5.96
N ARG A 81 -6.62 -9.32 4.79
CA ARG A 81 -8.00 -9.70 4.45
C ARG A 81 -8.99 -9.24 5.52
N MET A 82 -8.77 -8.05 6.08
CA MET A 82 -9.68 -7.44 7.05
C MET A 82 -10.92 -6.84 6.36
N ASP A 83 -11.39 -7.49 5.29
CA ASP A 83 -12.56 -7.13 4.52
C ASP A 83 -13.81 -7.66 5.22
N PHE A 84 -14.16 -7.04 6.34
CA PHE A 84 -15.34 -7.38 7.17
C PHE A 84 -16.63 -7.55 6.35
N ALA A 85 -16.77 -6.83 5.23
CA ALA A 85 -17.94 -6.92 4.36
C ALA A 85 -18.00 -8.23 3.56
N VAL A 86 -16.85 -8.72 3.08
CA VAL A 86 -16.77 -9.98 2.33
C VAL A 86 -17.00 -11.16 3.27
N THR A 87 -16.39 -11.12 4.47
CA THR A 87 -16.55 -12.18 5.46
C THR A 87 -18.03 -12.35 5.86
N LEU A 88 -18.71 -11.26 6.23
CA LEU A 88 -20.13 -11.28 6.62
C LEU A 88 -21.06 -11.81 5.52
N LEU A 89 -20.77 -11.48 4.26
CA LEU A 89 -21.58 -11.95 3.13
C LEU A 89 -21.29 -13.43 2.83
N THR A 90 -20.03 -13.87 2.92
CA THR A 90 -19.64 -15.27 2.70
C THR A 90 -20.15 -16.22 3.78
N GLU A 91 -20.34 -15.76 5.02
CA GLU A 91 -20.95 -16.55 6.11
C GLU A 91 -22.42 -16.91 5.86
N ARG A 92 -23.11 -16.14 5.01
CA ARG A 92 -24.51 -16.40 4.62
C ARG A 92 -24.64 -17.33 3.40
N LEU A 93 -23.53 -17.71 2.78
CA LEU A 93 -23.45 -18.49 1.55
C LEU A 93 -22.98 -19.93 1.85
N GLY A 94 -23.39 -20.90 1.02
CA GLY A 94 -22.84 -22.26 1.11
C GLY A 94 -21.35 -22.32 0.79
N GLU A 95 -20.63 -23.35 1.27
CA GLU A 95 -19.16 -23.44 1.19
C GLU A 95 -18.59 -23.21 -0.23
N ARG A 96 -19.26 -23.73 -1.26
CA ARG A 96 -18.84 -23.56 -2.66
C ARG A 96 -19.05 -22.14 -3.20
N SER A 97 -20.19 -21.52 -2.88
CA SER A 97 -20.48 -20.15 -3.36
C SER A 97 -19.67 -19.11 -2.61
N ALA A 98 -19.38 -19.34 -1.33
CA ALA A 98 -18.45 -18.52 -0.55
C ALA A 98 -17.04 -18.50 -1.16
N GLY A 99 -16.52 -19.67 -1.57
CA GLY A 99 -15.23 -19.79 -2.23
C GLY A 99 -15.16 -19.03 -3.57
N ILE A 100 -16.17 -19.18 -4.42
CA ILE A 100 -16.24 -18.48 -5.72
C ILE A 100 -16.31 -16.96 -5.50
N PHE A 101 -17.14 -16.51 -4.56
CA PHE A 101 -17.29 -15.08 -4.25
C PHE A 101 -15.96 -14.48 -3.79
N LYS A 102 -15.24 -15.18 -2.90
CA LYS A 102 -13.95 -14.74 -2.39
C LYS A 102 -12.90 -14.60 -3.50
N VAL A 103 -12.80 -15.60 -4.37
CA VAL A 103 -11.92 -15.55 -5.55
C VAL A 103 -12.30 -14.41 -6.49
N SER A 104 -13.59 -14.18 -6.71
CA SER A 104 -14.08 -13.08 -7.56
C SER A 104 -13.76 -11.70 -6.98
N ALA A 105 -13.85 -11.54 -5.66
CA ALA A 105 -13.49 -10.31 -4.97
C ALA A 105 -11.98 -10.05 -5.07
N ASP A 106 -11.15 -11.05 -4.77
CA ASP A 106 -9.68 -10.95 -4.91
C ASP A 106 -9.27 -10.62 -6.35
N LEU A 107 -9.95 -11.21 -7.34
CA LEU A 107 -9.72 -10.90 -8.76
C LEU A 107 -10.13 -9.46 -9.10
N GLY A 108 -11.23 -8.96 -8.54
CA GLY A 108 -11.67 -7.58 -8.69
C GLY A 108 -10.65 -6.59 -8.12
N VAL A 109 -10.12 -6.84 -6.92
CA VAL A 109 -9.07 -6.01 -6.31
C VAL A 109 -7.79 -6.08 -7.13
N LEU A 110 -7.41 -7.25 -7.64
CA LEU A 110 -6.25 -7.39 -8.53
C LEU A 110 -6.43 -6.58 -9.83
N ALA A 111 -7.59 -6.70 -10.48
CA ALA A 111 -7.90 -5.95 -11.69
C ALA A 111 -7.85 -4.43 -11.44
N PHE A 112 -8.42 -3.98 -10.33
CA PHE A 112 -8.36 -2.58 -9.91
C PHE A 112 -6.92 -2.11 -9.68
N GLY A 113 -6.11 -2.88 -8.95
CA GLY A 113 -4.70 -2.57 -8.70
C GLY A 113 -3.87 -2.47 -9.99
N LEU A 114 -4.07 -3.40 -10.94
CA LEU A 114 -3.39 -3.39 -12.23
C LEU A 114 -3.84 -2.21 -13.11
N ALA A 115 -5.14 -1.91 -13.12
CA ALA A 115 -5.67 -0.77 -13.86
C ALA A 115 -5.12 0.56 -13.29
N MET A 116 -5.08 0.70 -11.97
CA MET A 116 -4.44 1.86 -11.32
C MET A 116 -2.96 1.95 -11.64
N LEU A 117 -2.23 0.84 -11.61
CA LEU A 117 -0.80 0.81 -11.91
C LEU A 117 -0.53 1.22 -13.37
N ALA A 118 -1.34 0.71 -14.31
CA ALA A 118 -1.27 1.10 -15.72
C ALA A 118 -1.58 2.59 -15.92
N MET A 119 -2.61 3.10 -15.23
CA MET A 119 -2.95 4.52 -15.24
C MET A 119 -1.80 5.38 -14.69
N CYS A 120 -1.19 4.98 -13.57
CA CYS A 120 -0.04 5.68 -12.99
C CYS A 120 1.17 5.65 -13.93
N TRP A 121 1.40 4.53 -14.62
CA TRP A 121 2.49 4.39 -15.58
C TRP A 121 2.33 5.34 -16.78
N ILE A 122 1.11 5.44 -17.33
CA ILE A 122 0.79 6.35 -18.44
C ILE A 122 0.87 7.81 -17.97
N TRP A 123 0.36 8.10 -16.78
CA TRP A 123 0.29 9.47 -16.26
C TRP A 123 1.65 10.02 -15.84
N MET A 124 2.48 9.22 -15.16
CA MET A 124 3.83 9.64 -14.79
C MET A 124 4.78 9.57 -15.98
N ASP A 125 4.59 8.63 -16.91
CA ASP A 125 5.44 8.44 -18.10
C ASP A 125 6.96 8.45 -17.77
N PRO A 126 7.43 7.47 -16.97
CA PRO A 126 8.83 7.38 -16.58
C PRO A 126 9.78 7.19 -17.79
N VAL A 127 9.26 6.64 -18.90
CA VAL A 127 10.02 6.45 -20.14
C VAL A 127 10.18 7.77 -20.90
N GLY A 128 9.18 8.64 -20.87
CA GLY A 128 9.26 9.98 -21.44
C GLY A 128 10.34 10.84 -20.78
N ILE A 129 10.34 10.91 -19.44
CA ILE A 129 11.32 11.73 -18.72
C ILE A 129 12.77 11.21 -18.86
N THR A 130 12.96 9.90 -18.94
CA THR A 130 14.29 9.30 -19.18
C THR A 130 14.81 9.63 -20.58
N ARG A 131 13.94 9.65 -21.60
CA ARG A 131 14.30 10.07 -22.97
C ARG A 131 14.63 11.56 -23.06
N ALA A 132 13.99 12.39 -22.24
CA ALA A 132 14.30 13.81 -22.09
C ALA A 132 15.55 14.06 -21.21
N GLY A 133 16.34 13.04 -20.89
CA GLY A 133 17.57 13.18 -20.11
C GLY A 133 17.35 13.61 -18.66
N PHE A 134 16.16 13.38 -18.10
CA PHE A 134 15.71 13.88 -16.79
C PHE A 134 15.60 15.42 -16.69
N ASP A 135 15.56 16.14 -17.81
CA ASP A 135 15.21 17.56 -17.80
C ASP A 135 13.68 17.72 -17.73
N ALA A 136 13.19 18.05 -16.52
CA ALA A 136 11.77 18.24 -16.27
C ALA A 136 11.15 19.40 -17.08
N LYS A 137 11.91 20.47 -17.36
CA LYS A 137 11.39 21.63 -18.10
C LYS A 137 11.30 21.33 -19.58
N GLU A 138 12.33 20.71 -20.13
CA GLU A 138 12.32 20.25 -21.52
C GLU A 138 11.20 19.23 -21.74
N TYR A 139 11.09 18.24 -20.85
CA TYR A 139 10.01 17.25 -20.90
C TYR A 139 8.62 17.89 -20.84
N ALA A 140 8.39 18.84 -19.93
CA ALA A 140 7.12 19.55 -19.84
C ALA A 140 6.81 20.35 -21.12
N SER A 141 7.82 20.92 -21.79
CA SER A 141 7.62 21.66 -23.04
C SER A 141 7.21 20.77 -24.23
N ILE A 142 7.67 19.51 -24.24
CA ILE A 142 7.42 18.55 -25.32
C ILE A 142 6.11 17.77 -25.07
N SER A 143 5.88 17.35 -23.82
CA SER A 143 4.79 16.45 -23.45
C SER A 143 3.57 17.15 -22.83
N PHE A 144 3.70 18.43 -22.44
CA PHE A 144 2.75 19.14 -21.57
C PHE A 144 2.51 18.46 -20.21
N ASN A 145 3.39 17.54 -19.79
CA ASN A 145 3.34 16.92 -18.48
C ASN A 145 4.15 17.74 -17.46
N PHE A 146 3.46 18.52 -16.64
CA PHE A 146 4.06 19.42 -15.65
C PHE A 146 4.38 18.76 -14.31
N LEU A 147 4.04 17.47 -14.14
CA LEU A 147 4.23 16.70 -12.91
C LEU A 147 5.62 16.88 -12.29
N TYR A 148 6.66 16.88 -13.14
CA TYR A 148 8.06 16.92 -12.69
C TYR A 148 8.58 18.34 -12.42
N THR A 149 7.83 19.37 -12.82
CA THR A 149 8.17 20.78 -12.60
C THR A 149 7.42 21.39 -11.42
N GLU A 150 6.27 20.82 -11.07
CA GLU A 150 5.42 21.32 -10.01
C GLU A 150 6.02 21.11 -8.62
N ARG A 151 5.78 22.09 -7.76
CA ARG A 151 6.18 22.07 -6.36
C ARG A 151 5.02 22.45 -5.45
N THR A 152 5.04 21.91 -4.24
CA THR A 152 4.08 22.24 -3.20
C THR A 152 4.24 23.68 -2.73
N GLN A 153 3.14 24.24 -2.21
CA GLN A 153 3.05 25.68 -1.96
C GLN A 153 3.89 26.12 -0.78
N THR A 154 3.87 25.36 0.31
CA THR A 154 4.51 25.77 1.57
C THR A 154 5.74 24.93 1.90
N LEU A 155 5.74 23.65 1.52
CA LEU A 155 6.88 22.75 1.71
C LEU A 155 7.94 22.85 0.60
N ASN A 156 7.59 23.44 -0.56
CA ASN A 156 8.46 23.58 -1.74
C ASN A 156 9.07 22.23 -2.19
N TRP A 157 8.33 21.14 -2.01
CA TRP A 157 8.73 19.79 -2.41
C TRP A 157 8.19 19.47 -3.79
N PRO A 158 8.89 18.62 -4.57
CA PRO A 158 8.36 18.15 -5.85
C PRO A 158 7.05 17.38 -5.65
N THR A 159 6.01 17.74 -6.39
CA THR A 159 4.68 17.11 -6.25
C THR A 159 4.71 15.64 -6.63
N TRP A 160 5.55 15.25 -7.59
CA TRP A 160 5.73 13.86 -7.99
C TRP A 160 6.16 12.94 -6.84
N LEU A 161 6.92 13.45 -5.86
CA LEU A 161 7.33 12.66 -4.70
C LEU A 161 6.11 12.28 -3.85
N LEU A 162 5.17 13.22 -3.70
CA LEU A 162 3.94 12.99 -2.94
C LEU A 162 2.99 12.07 -3.70
N GLN A 163 2.91 12.23 -5.02
CA GLN A 163 2.07 11.43 -5.90
C GLN A 163 2.62 10.01 -6.12
N ALA A 164 3.92 9.78 -5.85
CA ALA A 164 4.54 8.45 -5.88
C ALA A 164 3.91 7.44 -4.90
N VAL A 165 3.11 7.91 -3.94
CA VAL A 165 2.29 7.02 -3.10
C VAL A 165 1.31 6.19 -3.93
N LEU A 166 0.77 6.72 -5.03
CA LEU A 166 -0.22 6.04 -5.88
C LEU A 166 0.37 4.85 -6.68
N PRO A 167 1.48 4.99 -7.43
CA PRO A 167 2.11 3.85 -8.08
C PRO A 167 2.65 2.84 -7.06
N LEU A 168 3.17 3.30 -5.92
CA LEU A 168 3.62 2.41 -4.85
C LEU A 168 2.45 1.58 -4.31
N PHE A 169 1.35 2.23 -3.96
CA PHE A 169 0.13 1.59 -3.46
C PHE A 169 -0.46 0.61 -4.47
N SER A 170 -0.58 1.00 -5.74
CA SER A 170 -1.12 0.10 -6.77
C SER A 170 -0.25 -1.12 -6.97
N PHE A 171 1.08 -0.98 -6.93
CA PHE A 171 2.00 -2.11 -6.97
C PHE A 171 1.85 -3.04 -5.76
N THR A 172 1.84 -2.50 -4.54
CA THR A 172 1.71 -3.33 -3.33
C THR A 172 0.33 -3.97 -3.23
N LEU A 173 -0.73 -3.26 -3.62
CA LEU A 173 -2.10 -3.76 -3.71
C LEU A 173 -2.21 -4.94 -4.68
N SER A 174 -1.63 -4.83 -5.87
CA SER A 174 -1.59 -5.92 -6.85
C SER A 174 -0.80 -7.12 -6.30
N LEU A 175 0.37 -6.88 -5.69
CA LEU A 175 1.19 -7.95 -5.10
C LEU A 175 0.44 -8.71 -4.00
N HIS A 176 -0.22 -7.99 -3.09
CA HIS A 176 -1.02 -8.56 -2.01
C HIS A 176 -2.24 -9.31 -2.54
N SER A 177 -2.92 -8.77 -3.55
CA SER A 177 -4.05 -9.45 -4.21
C SER A 177 -3.63 -10.76 -4.89
N ILE A 178 -2.47 -10.79 -5.55
CA ILE A 178 -1.93 -12.05 -6.13
C ILE A 178 -1.62 -13.04 -5.01
N ALA A 179 -0.99 -12.59 -3.92
CA ALA A 179 -0.71 -13.44 -2.76
C ALA A 179 -1.99 -14.05 -2.17
N ASN A 180 -3.05 -13.26 -2.06
CA ASN A 180 -4.35 -13.71 -1.59
C ASN A 180 -5.00 -14.72 -2.56
N LEU A 181 -4.94 -14.46 -3.87
CA LEU A 181 -5.46 -15.34 -4.89
C LEU A 181 -4.75 -16.71 -4.90
N VAL A 182 -3.42 -16.71 -4.72
CA VAL A 182 -2.61 -17.94 -4.62
C VAL A 182 -3.03 -18.80 -3.42
N GLU A 183 -3.36 -18.17 -2.29
CA GLU A 183 -3.85 -18.88 -1.10
C GLU A 183 -5.28 -19.40 -1.28
N ASP A 184 -6.15 -18.66 -1.98
CA ASP A 184 -7.55 -19.06 -2.18
C ASP A 184 -7.75 -20.12 -3.27
N LEU A 185 -6.86 -20.16 -4.27
CA LEU A 185 -6.78 -21.26 -5.24
C LEU A 185 -6.19 -22.54 -4.64
N GLY A 186 -5.75 -22.52 -3.38
CA GLY A 186 -5.18 -23.67 -2.67
C GLY A 186 -3.77 -24.05 -3.12
N TRP A 187 -3.08 -23.19 -3.87
CA TRP A 187 -1.71 -23.46 -4.36
C TRP A 187 -0.66 -23.39 -3.26
N GLN A 188 -0.96 -22.69 -2.16
CA GLN A 188 -0.13 -22.60 -0.96
C GLN A 188 -1.03 -22.52 0.28
N PRO A 189 -0.58 -23.03 1.45
CA PRO A 189 -1.31 -22.86 2.69
C PRO A 189 -1.34 -21.38 3.09
N ARG A 190 -2.47 -20.95 3.68
CA ARG A 190 -2.65 -19.59 4.21
C ARG A 190 -1.58 -19.28 5.24
N ARG A 191 -0.80 -18.21 5.01
CA ARG A 191 0.25 -17.80 5.95
C ARG A 191 -0.29 -16.73 6.88
N ARG A 192 -0.26 -16.98 8.19
CA ARG A 192 -0.56 -15.93 9.17
C ARG A 192 0.59 -14.92 9.19
N PRO A 193 0.33 -13.63 8.92
CA PRO A 193 1.37 -12.62 8.93
C PRO A 193 1.92 -12.40 10.35
N VAL A 194 3.24 -12.49 10.49
CA VAL A 194 3.94 -12.35 11.77
C VAL A 194 4.03 -10.87 12.14
N GLY A 195 3.55 -10.49 13.32
CA GLY A 195 3.69 -9.14 13.88
C GLY A 195 2.48 -8.20 13.71
N PHE A 196 1.42 -8.65 13.06
CA PHE A 196 0.09 -8.07 13.20
C PHE A 196 -0.73 -9.02 14.08
N PRO A 197 -0.92 -8.72 15.37
CA PRO A 197 -1.93 -9.42 16.16
C PRO A 197 -3.29 -9.00 15.59
N VAL A 198 -3.75 -9.69 14.55
CA VAL A 198 -5.17 -9.68 14.21
C VAL A 198 -5.83 -10.24 15.46
N SER A 199 -6.58 -9.42 16.19
CA SER A 199 -7.32 -9.92 17.34
C SER A 199 -8.22 -11.02 16.79
N ASP A 200 -8.01 -12.25 17.23
CA ASP A 200 -8.98 -13.31 17.05
C ASP A 200 -10.23 -12.80 17.79
N ALA A 201 -11.14 -12.13 17.08
CA ALA A 201 -12.40 -11.66 17.66
C ALA A 201 -13.21 -12.87 18.19
N GLU A 202 -12.90 -14.06 17.70
CA GLU A 202 -13.38 -15.35 18.20
C GLU A 202 -12.75 -15.79 19.54
N ALA A 203 -11.58 -15.29 19.93
CA ALA A 203 -10.93 -15.67 21.20
C ALA A 203 -11.49 -14.92 22.42
N VAL A 204 -12.33 -13.90 22.22
CA VAL A 204 -12.95 -13.11 23.31
C VAL A 204 -14.36 -13.61 23.65
N VAL A 205 -14.89 -14.59 22.90
CA VAL A 205 -16.27 -15.09 23.05
C VAL A 205 -16.35 -16.51 23.65
N ASN A 206 -15.22 -17.12 24.05
CA ASN A 206 -15.20 -18.40 24.77
C ASN A 206 -14.79 -18.23 26.24
#